data_AF-A0A212KTA2-F1
#
_entry.id   AF-A0A212KTA2-F1
#
_cell.length_a   1.000
_cell.length_b   1.000
_cell.length_c   1.000
_cell.angle_alpha   90.00
_cell.angle_beta   90.00
_cell.angle_gamma   90.00
#
_symmetry.space_group_name_H-M   'P 1'
#
loop_
_entity.id
_entity.type
_entity.pdbx_description
1 polymer ?
#
loop_
_entity_poly.entity_id
_entity_poly.type
_entity_poly.pdbx_seq_one_letter_code
_entity_poly.pdbx_strand_id
1 'polypeptide(L)'
;MSKIIHVGKLHLPKQRKSSYAILRETDEGELQWYIENGTGENATDIKEKTVSEAIRSAKRRWRDAAFNPLHCGTRFELPERDEHGAKALFCQMVQSQRVNNGIYFDEQINQQCIVNNISTEAIALMKRWEKEGKL
;
A
#
# COMPACT_ATOMS: atom_id res chain seq x y z
N MET A 1 5.80 -3.63 15.25
CA MET A 1 5.44 -4.15 13.91
C MET A 1 5.81 -3.10 12.90
N SER A 2 6.49 -3.49 11.83
CA SER A 2 6.92 -2.59 10.76
C SER A 2 5.73 -1.96 10.02
N LYS A 3 5.84 -0.68 9.66
CA LYS A 3 4.79 0.10 9.02
C LYS A 3 4.47 -0.47 7.63
N ILE A 4 3.20 -0.74 7.35
CA ILE A 4 2.74 -1.08 6.00
C ILE A 4 2.75 0.19 5.15
N ILE A 5 3.43 0.15 4.01
CA ILE A 5 3.55 1.27 3.07
C ILE A 5 2.56 1.12 1.92
N HIS A 6 2.58 -0.03 1.23
CA HIS A 6 1.71 -0.29 0.10
C HIS A 6 1.38 -1.78 -0.03
N VAL A 7 0.45 -2.10 -0.93
CA VAL A 7 -0.02 -3.46 -1.16
C VAL A 7 -0.14 -3.70 -2.65
N GLY A 8 0.13 -4.93 -3.09
CA GLY A 8 -0.28 -5.39 -4.41
C GLY A 8 -0.93 -6.76 -4.35
N LYS A 9 -1.70 -7.07 -5.38
CA LYS A 9 -2.30 -8.39 -5.58
C LYS A 9 -1.40 -9.25 -6.44
N LEU A 10 -1.30 -10.52 -6.05
CA LEU A 10 -0.72 -11.58 -6.84
C LEU A 10 -1.86 -12.47 -7.34
N HIS A 11 -1.94 -12.64 -8.66
CA HIS A 11 -2.86 -13.56 -9.30
C HIS A 11 -2.08 -14.79 -9.76
N LEU A 12 -2.10 -15.83 -8.93
CA LEU A 12 -1.46 -17.11 -9.24
C LEU A 12 -2.50 -18.02 -9.93
N PRO A 13 -2.30 -18.42 -11.20
CA PRO A 13 -3.28 -19.24 -11.93
C PRO A 13 -3.63 -20.57 -11.25
N LYS A 14 -2.70 -21.10 -10.43
CA LYS A 14 -2.85 -22.37 -9.72
C LYS A 14 -3.50 -22.26 -8.33
N GLN A 15 -3.74 -21.05 -7.83
CA GLN A 15 -4.37 -20.83 -6.52
C GLN A 15 -5.73 -20.15 -6.68
N ARG A 16 -6.77 -20.75 -6.07
CA ARG A 16 -8.15 -20.19 -6.09
C ARG A 16 -8.30 -18.89 -5.32
N LYS A 17 -7.33 -18.52 -4.47
CA LYS A 17 -7.37 -17.30 -3.67
C LYS A 17 -6.26 -16.36 -4.14
N SER A 18 -6.60 -15.09 -4.34
CA SER A 18 -5.62 -14.02 -4.56
C SER A 18 -4.78 -13.85 -3.29
N SER A 19 -3.47 -13.92 -3.45
CA SER A 19 -2.52 -13.57 -2.38
C SER A 19 -2.19 -12.09 -2.45
N TYR A 20 -1.91 -11.49 -1.31
CA TYR A 20 -1.44 -10.11 -1.24
C TYR A 20 0.08 -10.10 -1.02
N ALA A 21 0.76 -9.24 -1.77
CA ALA A 21 2.11 -8.80 -1.45
C ALA A 21 1.99 -7.48 -0.67
N ILE A 22 2.68 -7.40 0.47
CA ILE A 22 2.61 -6.30 1.43
C ILE A 22 3.99 -5.66 1.48
N LEU A 23 4.08 -4.38 1.16
CA LEU A 23 5.31 -3.61 1.26
C LEU A 23 5.39 -3.00 2.65
N ARG A 24 6.47 -3.30 3.38
CA ARG A 24 6.72 -2.76 4.72
C ARG A 24 8.05 -2.02 4.78
N GLU A 25 8.11 -1.03 5.65
CA GLU A 25 9.37 -0.35 6.03
C GLU A 25 10.08 -1.16 7.11
N THR A 26 11.33 -1.52 6.86
CA THR A 26 12.19 -2.27 7.78
C THR A 26 12.88 -1.33 8.77
N ASP A 27 13.42 -1.88 9.86
CA ASP A 27 14.13 -1.08 10.88
C ASP A 27 15.41 -0.42 10.34
N GLU A 28 15.93 -0.90 9.22
CA GLU A 28 17.10 -0.34 8.51
C GLU A 28 16.72 0.82 7.56
N GLY A 29 15.43 1.20 7.51
CA GLY A 29 14.91 2.23 6.60
C GLY A 29 14.73 1.77 5.15
N GLU A 30 14.91 0.48 4.87
CA GLU A 30 14.65 -0.12 3.56
C GLU A 30 13.19 -0.59 3.45
N LEU A 31 12.70 -0.70 2.22
CA LEU A 31 11.38 -1.22 1.91
C LEU A 31 11.48 -2.67 1.44
N GLN A 32 10.75 -3.57 2.10
CA GLN A 32 10.76 -4.99 1.78
C GLN A 32 9.35 -5.52 1.55
N TRP A 33 9.19 -6.37 0.53
CA TRP A 33 7.93 -7.04 0.28
C TRP A 33 7.79 -8.33 1.10
N TYR A 34 6.56 -8.59 1.52
CA TYR A 34 6.13 -9.79 2.23
C TYR A 34 4.96 -10.41 1.48
N ILE A 35 4.88 -11.74 1.40
CA ILE A 35 3.76 -12.44 0.77
C ILE A 35 2.86 -13.00 1.87
N GLU A 36 1.58 -12.65 1.83
CA GLU A 36 0.54 -13.22 2.70
C GLU A 36 0.29 -14.68 2.27
N ASN A 37 0.67 -15.62 3.15
CA ASN A 37 0.40 -17.05 3.02
C ASN A 37 -0.48 -17.41 4.22
N GLY A 38 -1.63 -18.06 4.08
CA GLY A 38 -2.73 -18.10 5.08
C GLY A 38 -2.45 -18.36 6.58
N THR A 39 -1.21 -18.65 7.00
CA THR A 39 -0.72 -18.71 8.38
C THR A 39 0.15 -17.52 8.81
N GLY A 40 0.46 -16.54 7.94
CA GLY A 40 1.34 -15.41 8.22
C GLY A 40 1.85 -14.65 6.99
N GLU A 41 2.95 -13.93 7.17
CA GLU A 41 3.62 -13.14 6.13
C GLU A 41 5.05 -13.65 5.98
N ASN A 42 5.46 -13.99 4.75
CA ASN A 42 6.83 -14.42 4.47
C ASN A 42 7.59 -13.30 3.78
N ALA A 43 8.71 -12.89 4.37
CA ALA A 43 9.62 -11.91 3.77
C ALA A 43 10.17 -12.41 2.44
N THR A 44 10.36 -11.49 1.50
CA THR A 44 10.93 -11.78 0.18
C THR A 44 12.37 -11.25 0.09
N ASP A 45 13.09 -11.62 -0.96
CA ASP A 45 14.42 -11.11 -1.28
C ASP A 45 14.40 -9.70 -1.90
N ILE A 46 13.22 -9.14 -2.15
CA ILE A 46 13.08 -7.81 -2.77
C ILE A 46 13.16 -6.74 -1.69
N LYS A 47 14.32 -6.08 -1.61
CA LYS A 47 14.57 -4.89 -0.80
C LYS A 47 14.95 -3.71 -1.68
N GLU A 48 14.34 -2.55 -1.43
CA GLU A 48 14.58 -1.33 -2.21
C GLU A 48 14.54 -0.10 -1.30
N LYS A 49 15.11 1.01 -1.75
CA LYS A 49 15.16 2.25 -0.96
C LYS A 49 13.96 3.16 -1.17
N THR A 50 13.28 3.02 -2.32
CA THR A 50 12.13 3.86 -2.66
C THR A 50 10.92 3.02 -3.05
N VAL A 51 9.72 3.56 -2.83
CA VAL A 51 8.45 2.86 -3.17
C VAL A 51 8.36 2.58 -4.67
N SER A 52 8.83 3.52 -5.50
CA SER A 52 8.83 3.38 -6.95
C SER A 52 9.71 2.23 -7.42
N GLU A 53 10.90 2.08 -6.83
CA GLU A 53 11.80 0.94 -7.10
C GLU A 53 11.20 -0.36 -6.59
N ALA A 54 10.67 -0.37 -5.36
CA ALA A 54 10.00 -1.54 -4.77
C ALA A 54 8.88 -2.08 -5.67
N ILE A 55 8.02 -1.20 -6.19
CA ILE A 55 6.94 -1.59 -7.11
C ILE A 55 7.49 -2.10 -8.44
N ARG A 56 8.55 -1.46 -8.97
CA ARG A 56 9.18 -1.87 -10.23
C ARG A 56 9.81 -3.26 -10.10
N SER A 57 10.56 -3.51 -9.04
CA SER A 57 11.21 -4.79 -8.76
C SER A 57 10.18 -5.89 -8.50
N ALA A 58 9.09 -5.60 -7.78
CA ALA A 58 7.96 -6.52 -7.63
C ALA A 58 7.32 -6.90 -8.97
N LYS A 59 7.03 -5.92 -9.85
CA LYS A 59 6.49 -6.19 -11.19
C LYS A 59 7.41 -7.08 -12.03
N ARG A 60 8.73 -6.87 -11.94
CA ARG A 60 9.71 -7.69 -12.65
C ARG A 60 9.78 -9.11 -12.08
N ARG A 61 9.81 -9.24 -10.75
CA ARG A 61 9.93 -10.52 -10.04
C ARG A 61 8.71 -11.41 -10.19
N TRP A 62 7.52 -10.81 -10.18
CA TRP A 62 6.22 -11.50 -10.20
C TRP A 62 5.44 -11.26 -11.49
N ARG A 63 6.16 -11.10 -12.60
CA ARG A 63 5.57 -10.95 -13.93
C ARG A 63 4.58 -12.07 -14.24
N ASP A 64 4.97 -13.31 -13.95
CA ASP A 64 4.15 -14.50 -14.23
C ASP A 64 2.97 -14.68 -13.25
N ALA A 65 3.03 -14.04 -12.09
CA ALA A 65 1.94 -13.99 -11.10
C ALA A 65 1.05 -12.75 -11.28
N ALA A 66 1.15 -12.08 -12.42
CA ALA A 66 0.38 -10.89 -12.80
C ALA A 66 0.24 -9.88 -11.65
N PHE A 67 1.38 -9.54 -11.02
CA PHE A 67 1.39 -8.60 -9.90
C PHE A 67 0.78 -7.26 -10.30
N ASN A 68 -0.21 -6.81 -9.53
CA ASN A 68 -0.85 -5.53 -9.72
C ASN A 68 -0.89 -4.74 -8.41
N PRO A 69 -0.23 -3.56 -8.34
CA PRO A 69 -0.36 -2.66 -7.20
C PRO A 69 -1.82 -2.31 -6.93
N LEU A 70 -2.20 -2.30 -5.66
CA LEU A 70 -3.56 -2.00 -5.25
C LEU A 70 -3.86 -0.52 -5.46
N HIS A 71 -4.97 -0.21 -6.16
CA HIS A 71 -5.39 1.17 -6.33
C HIS A 71 -5.99 1.71 -5.02
N CYS A 72 -5.21 2.54 -4.31
CA CYS A 72 -5.58 3.11 -3.01
C CYS A 72 -6.19 4.52 -3.13
N GLY A 73 -6.51 4.97 -4.34
CA GLY A 73 -7.04 6.30 -4.64
C GLY A 73 -5.99 7.31 -5.11
N THR A 74 -6.40 8.56 -5.13
CA THR A 74 -5.60 9.73 -5.54
C THR A 74 -5.41 10.65 -4.34
N ARG A 75 -4.16 10.94 -4.01
CA ARG A 75 -3.75 11.86 -2.95
C ARG A 75 -3.64 13.28 -3.49
N PHE A 76 -4.17 14.23 -2.73
CA PHE A 76 -4.06 15.67 -2.97
C PHE A 76 -3.40 16.34 -1.77
N GLU A 77 -2.54 17.32 -2.05
CA GLU A 77 -1.92 18.20 -1.06
C GLU A 77 -2.77 19.49 -0.95
N LEU A 78 -3.02 19.97 0.26
CA LEU A 78 -3.92 21.09 0.53
C LEU A 78 -3.17 22.36 0.93
N PRO A 79 -3.57 23.56 0.46
CA PRO A 79 -4.67 23.80 -0.48
C PRO A 79 -4.33 23.25 -1.86
N GLU A 80 -5.32 22.63 -2.53
CA GLU A 80 -5.14 21.97 -3.83
C GLU A 80 -4.54 22.96 -4.83
N ARG A 81 -3.27 22.76 -5.18
CA ARG A 81 -2.57 23.58 -6.18
C ARG A 81 -2.56 22.94 -7.56
N ASP A 82 -2.83 21.64 -7.63
CA ASP A 82 -2.65 20.81 -8.82
C ASP A 82 -3.88 19.92 -9.02
N GLU A 83 -4.52 20.01 -10.19
CA GLU A 83 -5.81 19.39 -10.48
C GLU A 83 -5.71 17.85 -10.60
N HIS A 84 -4.51 17.30 -10.75
CA HIS A 84 -4.31 15.91 -11.13
C HIS A 84 -4.04 14.96 -9.96
N GLY A 85 -3.52 15.45 -8.84
CA GLY A 85 -3.15 14.64 -7.68
C GLY A 85 -2.10 13.55 -7.97
N ALA A 86 -1.68 12.82 -6.94
CA ALA A 86 -0.72 11.72 -7.04
C ALA A 86 -1.36 10.38 -6.68
N LYS A 87 -0.78 9.25 -7.12
CA LYS A 87 -1.26 7.92 -6.68
C LYS A 87 -1.03 7.78 -5.18
N ALA A 88 -2.10 7.49 -4.43
CA ALA A 88 -2.00 7.29 -3.00
C ALA A 88 -1.35 5.93 -2.67
N LEU A 89 -0.52 5.93 -1.63
CA LEU A 89 -0.05 4.72 -0.98
C LEU A 89 -1.13 4.14 -0.06
N PHE A 90 -0.95 2.90 0.38
CA PHE A 90 -1.94 2.26 1.24
C PHE A 90 -1.96 2.92 2.62
N CYS A 91 -0.79 3.24 3.18
CA CYS A 91 -0.70 3.98 4.44
C CYS A 91 -1.38 5.35 4.40
N GLN A 92 -1.23 6.08 3.29
CA GLN A 92 -1.83 7.40 3.09
C GLN A 92 -3.36 7.31 3.01
N MET A 93 -3.88 6.30 2.29
CA MET A 93 -5.30 5.99 2.28
C MET A 93 -5.81 5.67 3.68
N VAL A 94 -5.12 4.82 4.44
CA VAL A 94 -5.50 4.48 5.83
C VAL A 94 -5.52 5.73 6.72
N GLN A 95 -4.51 6.61 6.63
CA GLN A 95 -4.46 7.85 7.39
C GLN A 95 -5.66 8.75 7.09
N SER A 96 -5.98 8.94 5.81
CA SER A 96 -7.15 9.71 5.37
C SER A 96 -8.47 9.10 5.88
N GLN A 97 -8.60 7.77 5.87
CA GLN A 97 -9.83 7.10 6.35
C GLN A 97 -10.00 7.08 7.87
N ARG A 98 -8.93 7.30 8.64
CA ARG A 98 -8.97 7.33 10.12
C ARG A 98 -9.45 8.67 10.70
N VAL A 99 -9.52 9.72 9.88
CA VAL A 99 -9.93 11.07 10.30
C VAL A 99 -11.31 11.42 9.73
N ASN A 100 -12.16 12.06 10.53
CA ASN A 100 -13.57 12.28 10.20
C ASN A 100 -13.81 13.06 8.91
N ASN A 101 -12.93 14.00 8.57
CA ASN A 101 -13.03 14.85 7.38
C ASN A 101 -12.14 14.37 6.22
N GLY A 102 -11.45 13.23 6.35
CA GLY A 102 -10.52 12.73 5.34
C GLY A 102 -9.15 13.44 5.30
N ILE A 103 -8.99 14.57 6.01
CA ILE A 103 -7.81 15.42 5.93
C ILE A 103 -6.82 15.04 7.03
N TYR A 104 -5.67 14.50 6.64
CA TYR A 104 -4.58 14.14 7.54
C TYR A 104 -3.36 15.02 7.30
N PHE A 105 -2.46 15.09 8.26
CA PHE A 105 -1.18 15.79 8.11
C PHE A 105 -0.09 14.78 7.74
N ASP A 106 0.62 15.01 6.65
CA ASP A 106 1.79 14.22 6.27
C ASP A 106 3.07 14.92 6.75
N GLU A 107 3.70 14.34 7.77
CA GLU A 107 4.92 14.85 8.39
C GLU A 107 6.13 14.83 7.43
N GLN A 108 6.15 13.94 6.43
CA GLN A 108 7.29 13.82 5.51
C GLN A 108 7.43 15.03 4.59
N ILE A 109 6.30 15.64 4.22
CA ILE A 109 6.25 16.83 3.37
C ILE A 109 5.74 18.07 4.12
N ASN A 110 5.42 17.93 5.41
CA ASN A 110 4.92 18.98 6.28
C ASN A 110 3.66 19.69 5.73
N GLN A 111 2.72 18.91 5.19
CA GLN A 111 1.53 19.42 4.48
C GLN A 111 0.26 18.65 4.85
N GLN A 112 -0.90 19.32 4.83
CA GLN A 112 -2.20 18.65 4.90
C GLN A 112 -2.51 17.93 3.59
N CYS A 113 -3.10 16.74 3.68
CA CYS A 113 -3.39 15.88 2.56
C CYS A 113 -4.77 15.21 2.70
N ILE A 114 -5.35 14.85 1.57
CA ILE A 114 -6.58 14.06 1.48
C ILE A 114 -6.43 12.98 0.41
N VAL A 115 -7.09 11.84 0.58
CA VAL A 115 -7.15 10.80 -0.45
C VAL A 115 -8.58 10.62 -0.93
N ASN A 116 -8.80 10.85 -2.21
CA ASN A 116 -10.09 10.68 -2.89
C ASN A 116 -10.06 9.48 -3.85
N ASN A 117 -11.21 9.11 -4.41
CA ASN A 117 -11.35 8.04 -5.41
C ASN A 117 -10.79 6.68 -4.96
N ILE A 118 -10.91 6.35 -3.67
CA ILE A 118 -10.42 5.11 -3.09
C ILE A 118 -11.22 3.93 -3.64
N SER A 119 -10.54 2.86 -4.08
CA SER A 119 -11.23 1.65 -4.54
C SER A 119 -11.95 0.95 -3.39
N THR A 120 -13.14 0.40 -3.69
CA THR A 120 -13.91 -0.43 -2.74
C THR A 120 -13.11 -1.63 -2.23
N GLU A 121 -12.24 -2.15 -3.09
CA GLU A 121 -11.33 -3.24 -2.77
C GLU A 121 -10.33 -2.86 -1.67
N ALA A 122 -9.70 -1.69 -1.79
CA ALA A 122 -8.74 -1.22 -0.80
C ALA A 122 -9.40 -0.93 0.56
N ILE A 123 -10.62 -0.38 0.54
CA ILE A 123 -11.43 -0.19 1.77
C ILE A 123 -11.77 -1.53 2.42
N ALA A 124 -12.18 -2.53 1.63
CA ALA A 124 -12.48 -3.86 2.14
C ALA A 124 -11.24 -4.51 2.77
N LEU A 125 -10.08 -4.38 2.12
CA LEU A 125 -8.81 -4.88 2.64
C LEU A 125 -8.41 -4.19 3.95
N MET A 126 -8.51 -2.87 4.02
CA MET A 126 -8.24 -2.09 5.24
C MET A 126 -9.11 -2.57 6.40
N LYS A 127 -10.43 -2.65 6.20
CA LYS A 127 -11.37 -3.11 7.25
C LYS A 127 -11.09 -4.54 7.71
N ARG A 128 -10.65 -5.42 6.80
CA ARG A 128 -10.24 -6.78 7.14
C ARG A 128 -9.00 -6.77 8.04
N TRP A 129 -7.96 -6.05 7.63
CA TRP A 129 -6.70 -6.00 8.38
C TRP A 129 -6.79 -5.22 9.69
N GLU A 130 -7.69 -4.25 9.80
CA GLU A 130 -8.02 -3.58 11.06
C GLU A 130 -8.61 -4.56 12.08
N LYS A 131 -9.57 -5.41 11.65
CA LYS A 131 -10.13 -6.48 12.50
C LYS A 131 -9.10 -7.53 12.90
N GLU A 132 -8.12 -7.80 12.04
CA GLU A 132 -7.02 -8.74 12.29
C GLU A 132 -5.88 -8.12 13.12
N GLY A 133 -5.93 -6.84 13.47
CA GLY A 133 -4.88 -6.15 14.25
C GLY A 133 -3.56 -6.00 13.50
N LYS A 134 -3.59 -5.96 12.16
CA LYS A 134 -2.39 -5.83 11.29
C LYS A 134 -2.00 -4.37 10.98
N LEU A 135 -2.90 -3.41 11.24
CA LEU A 135 -2.78 -1.97 10.94
C LEU A 135 -2.49 -1.09 12.15
#